data_AF-A0A0T6XYK1-F1
#
_entry.id   AF-A0A0T6XYK1-F1
#
_cell.length_a   1.000
_cell.length_b   1.000
_cell.length_c   1.000
_cell.angle_alpha   90.00
_cell.angle_beta   90.00
_cell.angle_gamma   90.00
#
_symmetry.space_group_name_H-M   'P 1'
#
loop_
_entity.id
_entity.type
_entity.pdbx_description
1 polymer ?
#
loop_
_entity_poly.entity_id
_entity_poly.type
_entity_poly.pdbx_seq_one_letter_code
_entity_poly.pdbx_strand_id
1 'polypeptide(L)'
;MRDLSRTTALIPCREIIGSGATHDSRANDHDRRFPPLGGLQAFLAVARTSSFSQASEILHISQSSISRQILQLENHFRSTLFLRSTRRVVLTDAGQRLLPYIEQLVALLIEADQAVTQPPQTVTLRVHPSPAIRWLMPRLPEFYREHAHVRVDIDTAWARRPDFEMEGIHGMIEYGVGPWPGLTEDRLWEEQLTPVCRPGLVDDFKDRKSFEGLVLLHMDRNYETWERWAAQTQMSLLGARHLVFDTLDLAVTAAQQG
;
A
#
# COMPACT_ATOMS: atom_id res chain seq x y z
N MET A 1 -8.78 33.58 -11.32
CA MET A 1 -8.89 32.47 -10.36
C MET A 1 -8.54 31.21 -11.13
N ARG A 2 -7.48 30.47 -10.76
CA ARG A 2 -7.18 29.19 -11.41
C ARG A 2 -8.24 28.19 -10.96
N ASP A 3 -8.99 27.64 -11.90
CA ASP A 3 -9.94 26.58 -11.63
C ASP A 3 -9.15 25.28 -11.41
N LEU A 4 -8.76 25.05 -10.16
CA LEU A 4 -8.04 23.86 -9.74
C LEU A 4 -9.06 22.73 -9.61
N SER A 5 -8.94 21.73 -10.48
CA SER A 5 -9.69 20.48 -10.32
C SER A 5 -9.26 19.83 -9.00
N ARG A 6 -10.15 19.09 -8.34
CA ARG A 6 -9.86 18.46 -7.05
C ARG A 6 -10.03 16.95 -7.18
N THR A 7 -9.13 16.18 -6.59
CA THR A 7 -9.33 14.74 -6.42
C THR A 7 -9.82 14.46 -5.00
N THR A 8 -10.93 13.74 -4.91
CA THR A 8 -11.66 13.51 -3.66
C THR A 8 -11.92 12.02 -3.48
N ALA A 9 -11.59 11.49 -2.30
CA ALA A 9 -12.04 10.18 -1.88
C ALA A 9 -13.47 10.28 -1.36
N LEU A 10 -14.32 9.36 -1.78
CA LEU A 10 -15.74 9.34 -1.47
C LEU A 10 -16.13 7.98 -0.94
N ILE A 11 -16.76 7.95 0.23
CA ILE A 11 -17.13 6.72 0.94
C ILE A 11 -18.63 6.78 1.26
N PRO A 12 -19.42 5.73 0.98
CA PRO A 12 -20.82 5.68 1.36
C PRO A 12 -20.98 5.68 2.88
N CYS A 13 -21.94 6.44 3.41
CA CYS A 13 -22.21 6.49 4.84
C CYS A 13 -22.87 5.17 5.31
N ARG A 14 -22.12 4.22 5.91
CA ARG A 14 -22.66 2.95 6.47
C ARG A 14 -21.96 2.44 7.74
N GLU A 15 -22.73 1.79 8.61
CA GLU A 15 -22.28 0.95 9.73
C GLU A 15 -21.86 -0.45 9.23
N ILE A 16 -20.74 -0.97 9.76
CA ILE A 16 -20.04 -2.17 9.27
C ILE A 16 -20.63 -3.45 9.88
N ILE A 17 -21.01 -4.43 9.05
CA ILE A 17 -21.32 -5.81 9.50
C ILE A 17 -20.47 -6.81 8.69
N GLY A 18 -19.59 -7.52 9.39
CA GLY A 18 -18.70 -8.55 8.82
C GLY A 18 -19.28 -9.97 8.89
N SER A 19 -18.88 -10.83 7.96
CA SER A 19 -19.21 -12.25 7.94
C SER A 19 -18.00 -13.07 7.48
N GLY A 20 -17.66 -14.10 8.23
CA GLY A 20 -16.51 -14.98 8.01
C GLY A 20 -16.90 -16.42 7.66
N ALA A 21 -15.93 -17.19 7.18
CA ALA A 21 -15.97 -18.65 7.17
C ALA A 21 -14.55 -19.23 7.18
N THR A 22 -14.35 -20.22 8.05
CA THR A 22 -13.11 -20.93 8.35
C THR A 22 -12.99 -22.22 7.53
N HIS A 23 -11.76 -22.66 7.24
CA HIS A 23 -11.51 -24.05 6.88
C HIS A 23 -10.22 -24.58 7.51
N ASP A 24 -10.36 -25.73 8.17
CA ASP A 24 -9.38 -26.50 8.94
C ASP A 24 -8.70 -27.52 8.03
N SER A 25 -7.39 -27.73 8.21
CA SER A 25 -6.68 -28.90 7.68
C SER A 25 -5.36 -29.10 8.42
N ARG A 26 -5.34 -30.11 9.31
CA ARG A 26 -4.16 -30.60 10.03
C ARG A 26 -3.36 -31.59 9.17
N ALA A 27 -2.03 -31.50 9.25
CA ALA A 27 -1.12 -32.62 8.97
C ALA A 27 0.01 -32.70 10.01
N ASN A 28 0.31 -33.92 10.44
CA ASN A 28 1.09 -34.31 11.62
C ASN A 28 2.60 -34.43 11.28
N ASP A 29 3.47 -33.61 11.88
CA ASP A 29 4.95 -33.71 11.79
C ASP A 29 5.54 -34.03 13.19
N HIS A 30 5.31 -35.25 13.68
CA HIS A 30 5.63 -35.61 15.07
C HIS A 30 7.07 -36.07 15.33
N ASP A 31 7.95 -36.14 14.33
CA ASP A 31 9.30 -36.72 14.50
C ASP A 31 10.47 -35.74 14.31
N ARG A 32 10.18 -34.45 14.14
CA ARG A 32 11.14 -33.37 14.37
C ARG A 32 10.88 -32.81 15.76
N ARG A 33 11.75 -33.11 16.73
CA ARG A 33 11.70 -32.43 18.04
C ARG A 33 11.81 -30.93 17.78
N PHE A 34 10.70 -30.23 17.94
CA PHE A 34 10.63 -28.79 17.76
C PHE A 34 11.46 -28.11 18.87
N PRO A 35 12.22 -27.04 18.57
CA PRO A 35 12.89 -26.26 19.60
C PRO A 35 11.86 -25.71 20.60
N PRO A 36 12.21 -25.59 21.89
CA PRO A 36 11.27 -25.09 22.90
C PRO A 36 10.86 -23.64 22.58
N LEU A 37 9.57 -23.42 22.31
CA LEU A 37 9.02 -22.11 21.93
C LEU A 37 9.35 -21.00 22.93
N GLY A 38 9.23 -21.28 24.23
CA GLY A 38 9.64 -20.32 25.28
C GLY A 38 11.13 -19.97 25.20
N GLY A 39 11.98 -20.93 24.82
CA GLY A 39 13.40 -20.69 24.55
C GLY A 39 13.61 -19.71 23.41
N LEU A 40 12.87 -19.84 22.31
CA LEU A 40 12.96 -18.94 21.15
C LEU A 40 12.53 -17.50 21.51
N GLN A 41 11.42 -17.35 22.25
CA GLN A 41 10.95 -16.04 22.71
C GLN A 41 11.96 -15.37 23.65
N ALA A 42 12.49 -16.13 24.63
CA ALA A 42 13.52 -15.64 25.55
C ALA A 42 14.81 -15.24 24.81
N PHE A 43 15.26 -16.05 23.85
CA PHE A 43 16.41 -15.74 23.01
C PHE A 43 16.21 -14.42 22.26
N LEU A 44 15.08 -14.23 21.57
CA LEU A 44 14.82 -13.02 20.79
C LEU A 44 14.79 -11.77 21.68
N ALA A 45 14.13 -11.84 22.83
CA ALA A 45 14.05 -10.74 23.79
C ALA A 45 15.43 -10.34 24.33
N VAL A 46 16.27 -11.33 24.70
CA VAL A 46 17.64 -11.07 25.18
C VAL A 46 18.55 -10.58 24.06
N ALA A 47 18.41 -11.11 22.84
CA ALA A 47 19.17 -10.65 21.67
C ALA A 47 18.90 -9.17 21.35
N ARG A 48 17.62 -8.73 21.42
CA ARG A 48 17.23 -7.34 21.15
C ARG A 48 17.65 -6.37 22.25
N THR A 49 17.54 -6.77 23.51
CA THR A 49 17.84 -5.89 24.66
C THR A 49 19.29 -5.95 25.12
N SER A 50 20.04 -6.98 24.72
CA SER A 50 21.35 -7.32 25.30
C SER A 50 21.33 -7.42 26.84
N SER A 51 20.18 -7.74 27.44
CA SER A 51 19.98 -7.74 28.89
C SER A 51 18.89 -8.72 29.32
N PHE A 52 19.26 -9.66 30.20
CA PHE A 52 18.28 -10.60 30.78
C PHE A 52 17.25 -9.90 31.68
N SER A 53 17.63 -8.80 32.34
CA SER A 53 16.71 -8.02 33.18
C SER A 53 15.65 -7.32 32.34
N GLN A 54 16.05 -6.61 31.28
CA GLN A 54 15.09 -5.94 30.40
C GLN A 54 14.21 -6.94 29.64
N ALA A 55 14.78 -8.06 29.18
CA ALA A 55 13.99 -9.14 28.59
C ALA A 55 12.94 -9.70 29.56
N SER A 56 13.24 -9.75 30.87
CA SER A 56 12.33 -10.22 31.92
C SER A 56 11.13 -9.30 32.10
N GLU A 57 11.36 -7.99 31.99
CA GLU A 57 10.31 -6.97 32.03
C GLU A 57 9.41 -7.06 30.79
N ILE A 58 9.99 -7.22 29.59
CA ILE A 58 9.25 -7.33 28.33
C ILE A 58 8.38 -8.59 28.29
N LEU A 59 8.91 -9.73 28.76
CA LEU A 59 8.21 -11.02 28.71
C LEU A 59 7.34 -11.29 29.96
N HIS A 60 7.34 -10.38 30.94
CA HIS A 60 6.62 -10.51 32.21
C HIS A 60 6.89 -11.83 32.95
N ILE A 61 8.13 -12.33 32.90
CA ILE A 61 8.57 -13.55 33.60
C ILE A 61 9.89 -13.31 34.33
N SER A 62 10.22 -14.13 35.33
CA SER A 62 11.45 -13.94 36.09
C SER A 62 12.72 -14.14 35.25
N GLN A 63 13.80 -13.42 35.59
CA GLN A 63 15.11 -13.58 34.99
C GLN A 63 15.64 -15.04 35.07
N SER A 64 15.31 -15.74 36.16
CA SER A 64 15.62 -17.16 36.34
C SER A 64 14.89 -18.07 35.34
N SER A 65 13.65 -17.72 34.98
CA SER A 65 12.87 -18.42 33.95
C SER A 65 13.46 -18.20 32.57
N ILE A 66 13.81 -16.96 32.20
CA ILE A 66 14.50 -16.65 30.93
C ILE A 66 15.81 -17.42 30.83
N SER A 67 16.61 -17.41 31.90
CA SER A 67 17.90 -18.12 31.92
C SER A 67 17.73 -19.62 31.69
N ARG A 68 16.70 -20.24 32.28
CA ARG A 68 16.36 -21.65 32.09
C ARG A 68 15.87 -21.94 30.67
N GLN A 69 15.03 -21.08 30.11
CA GLN A 69 14.52 -21.22 28.74
C GLN A 69 15.64 -21.11 27.69
N ILE A 70 16.57 -20.16 27.87
CA ILE A 70 17.76 -20.06 27.02
C ILE A 70 18.66 -21.29 27.17
N LEU A 71 18.91 -21.78 28.39
CA LEU A 71 19.70 -22.99 28.59
C LEU A 71 19.07 -24.22 27.91
N GLN A 72 17.75 -24.35 27.96
CA GLN A 72 17.03 -25.41 27.24
C GLN A 72 17.20 -25.29 25.73
N LEU A 73 17.18 -24.07 25.20
CA LEU A 73 17.41 -23.81 23.78
C LEU A 73 18.85 -24.12 23.35
N GLU A 74 19.83 -23.70 24.16
CA GLU A 74 21.25 -24.01 23.95
C GLU A 74 21.51 -25.52 23.98
N ASN A 75 20.85 -26.24 24.89
CA ASN A 75 20.91 -27.71 24.95
C ASN A 75 20.28 -28.37 23.71
N HIS A 76 19.18 -27.81 23.20
CA HIS A 76 18.54 -28.29 21.98
C HIS A 76 19.47 -28.15 20.76
N PHE A 77 20.10 -26.99 20.58
CA PHE A 77 21.03 -26.74 19.49
C PHE A 77 22.46 -27.24 19.75
N ARG A 78 22.73 -27.75 20.96
CA ARG A 78 24.06 -28.16 21.44
C ARG A 78 25.12 -27.07 21.23
N SER A 79 24.72 -25.82 21.40
CA SER A 79 25.57 -24.65 21.18
C SER A 79 25.20 -23.55 22.16
N THR A 80 26.22 -22.89 22.71
CA THR A 80 26.03 -21.64 23.45
C THR A 80 25.61 -20.54 22.48
N LEU A 81 24.57 -19.80 22.83
CA LEU A 81 23.98 -18.75 22.00
C LEU A 81 24.34 -17.35 22.51
N PHE A 82 24.67 -17.23 23.80
CA PHE A 82 25.10 -15.98 24.43
C PHE A 82 26.42 -16.10 25.19
N LEU A 83 27.30 -15.13 25.03
CA LEU A 83 28.43 -14.90 25.92
C LEU A 83 27.98 -13.96 27.03
N ARG A 84 28.14 -14.40 28.29
CA ARG A 84 27.77 -13.65 29.49
C ARG A 84 29.03 -13.13 30.17
N SER A 85 29.18 -11.81 30.20
CA SER A 85 30.16 -11.12 31.04
C SER A 85 29.43 -10.32 32.11
N THR A 86 30.11 -9.96 33.20
CA THR A 86 29.57 -9.15 34.30
C THR A 86 29.02 -7.79 33.84
N ARG A 87 29.39 -7.31 32.65
CA ARG A 87 28.95 -6.01 32.11
C ARG A 87 28.17 -6.08 30.80
N ARG A 88 28.19 -7.22 30.08
CA ARG A 88 27.57 -7.32 28.75
C ARG A 88 27.08 -8.73 28.45
N VAL A 89 25.97 -8.80 27.73
CA VAL A 89 25.47 -10.00 27.06
C VAL A 89 25.61 -9.76 25.57
N VAL A 90 26.28 -10.68 24.87
CA VAL A 90 26.45 -10.61 23.41
C VAL A 90 26.14 -11.98 22.80
N LEU A 91 25.68 -11.99 21.55
CA LEU A 91 25.48 -13.22 20.80
C LEU A 91 26.81 -13.91 20.47
N THR A 92 26.84 -15.23 20.48
CA THR A 92 27.91 -16.01 19.85
C THR A 92 27.72 -16.04 18.34
N ASP A 93 28.68 -16.56 17.58
CA ASP A 93 28.51 -16.80 16.14
C ASP A 93 27.29 -17.69 15.84
N ALA A 94 27.01 -18.66 16.71
CA ALA A 94 25.82 -19.50 16.59
C ALA A 94 24.53 -18.70 16.85
N GLY A 95 24.51 -17.86 17.88
CA GLY A 95 23.40 -16.94 18.15
C GLY A 95 23.15 -15.97 16.98
N GLN A 96 24.22 -15.42 16.40
CA GLN A 96 24.12 -14.51 15.27
C GLN A 96 23.56 -15.18 14.01
N ARG A 97 23.91 -16.45 13.76
CA ARG A 97 23.32 -17.25 12.67
C ARG A 97 21.86 -17.59 12.92
N LEU A 98 21.47 -17.83 14.18
CA LEU A 98 20.11 -18.24 14.54
C LEU A 98 19.10 -17.08 14.50
N LEU A 99 19.53 -15.87 14.88
CA LEU A 99 18.68 -14.69 14.99
C LEU A 99 17.77 -14.42 13.78
N PRO A 100 18.27 -14.32 12.52
CA PRO A 100 17.42 -14.00 11.38
C PRO A 100 16.31 -15.03 11.14
N TYR A 101 16.55 -16.32 11.43
CA TYR A 101 15.53 -17.36 11.29
C TYR A 101 14.43 -17.24 12.35
N ILE A 102 14.79 -16.87 13.59
CA ILE A 102 13.80 -16.64 14.65
C ILE A 102 12.98 -15.39 14.35
N GLU A 103 13.61 -14.33 13.82
CA GLU A 103 12.89 -13.12 13.41
C GLU A 103 11.87 -13.41 12.30
N GLN A 104 12.24 -14.20 11.29
CA GLN A 104 11.32 -14.65 10.24
C GLN A 104 10.18 -15.51 10.80
N LEU A 105 10.47 -16.45 11.71
CA LEU A 105 9.47 -17.29 12.34
C LEU A 105 8.45 -16.45 13.12
N VAL A 106 8.91 -15.45 13.88
CA VAL A 106 8.02 -14.56 14.65
C VAL A 106 7.19 -13.69 13.72
N ALA A 107 7.74 -13.18 12.62
CA ALA A 107 6.97 -12.44 11.62
C ALA A 107 5.83 -13.32 11.05
N LEU A 108 6.13 -14.56 10.67
CA LEU A 108 5.13 -15.50 10.17
C LEU A 108 4.04 -15.83 11.21
N LEU A 109 4.40 -15.92 12.50
CA LEU A 109 3.42 -16.13 13.57
C LEU A 109 2.49 -14.92 13.75
N ILE A 110 3.01 -13.71 13.59
CA ILE A 110 2.20 -12.48 13.61
C ILE A 110 1.24 -12.47 12.41
N GLU A 111 1.71 -12.82 11.22
CA GLU A 111 0.85 -12.96 10.03
C GLU A 111 -0.24 -14.01 10.24
N ALA A 112 0.10 -15.16 10.82
CA ALA A 112 -0.86 -16.22 11.13
C ALA A 112 -1.90 -15.78 12.17
N ASP A 113 -1.49 -15.06 13.22
CA ASP A 113 -2.40 -14.50 14.22
C ASP A 113 -3.38 -13.50 13.60
N GLN A 114 -2.88 -12.62 12.72
CA GLN A 114 -3.72 -11.69 11.96
C GLN A 114 -4.70 -12.43 11.06
N ALA A 115 -4.27 -13.47 10.34
CA ALA A 115 -5.15 -14.24 9.46
C ALA A 115 -6.31 -14.95 10.22
N VAL A 116 -6.09 -15.32 11.48
CA VAL A 116 -7.11 -15.96 12.33
C VAL A 116 -8.02 -14.93 13.00
N THR A 117 -7.47 -13.80 13.42
CA THR A 117 -8.19 -12.77 14.19
C THR A 117 -8.92 -11.75 13.32
N GLN A 118 -8.48 -11.58 12.07
CA GLN A 118 -9.02 -10.60 11.12
C GLN A 118 -9.36 -11.31 9.80
N PRO A 119 -10.62 -11.74 9.59
CA PRO A 119 -10.99 -12.45 8.37
C PRO A 119 -10.69 -11.58 7.13
N PRO A 120 -10.32 -12.19 5.98
CA PRO A 120 -9.95 -11.45 4.79
C PRO A 120 -11.05 -10.46 4.40
N GLN A 121 -10.75 -9.18 4.49
CA GLN A 121 -11.66 -8.12 4.07
C GLN A 121 -11.24 -7.67 2.68
N THR A 122 -12.13 -7.85 1.70
CA THR A 122 -11.91 -7.28 0.37
C THR A 122 -12.52 -5.89 0.34
N VAL A 123 -11.69 -4.89 0.07
CA VAL A 123 -12.08 -3.49 -0.14
C VAL A 123 -11.97 -3.19 -1.62
N THR A 124 -13.11 -3.06 -2.27
CA THR A 124 -13.22 -2.67 -3.68
C THR A 124 -13.31 -1.16 -3.81
N LEU A 125 -12.36 -0.55 -4.52
CA LEU A 125 -12.33 0.90 -4.78
C LEU A 125 -12.52 1.18 -6.27
N ARG A 126 -13.45 2.09 -6.60
CA ARG A 126 -13.58 2.62 -7.96
C ARG A 126 -12.68 3.84 -8.14
N VAL A 127 -11.71 3.76 -9.04
CA VAL A 127 -10.67 4.79 -9.18
C VAL A 127 -10.43 5.09 -10.65
N HIS A 128 -10.34 6.38 -11.00
CA HIS A 128 -9.91 6.76 -12.35
C HIS A 128 -8.54 6.15 -12.69
N PRO A 129 -8.31 5.69 -13.93
CA PRO A 129 -7.07 5.00 -14.30
C PRO A 129 -5.79 5.75 -13.91
N SER A 130 -5.75 7.06 -14.12
CA SER A 130 -4.57 7.88 -13.81
C SER A 130 -4.22 7.90 -12.30
N PRO A 131 -5.14 8.26 -11.38
CA PRO A 131 -4.92 8.15 -9.93
C PRO A 131 -4.62 6.72 -9.46
N ALA A 132 -5.23 5.71 -10.09
CA ALA A 132 -4.96 4.32 -9.75
C ALA A 132 -3.48 3.99 -9.96
N ILE A 133 -2.94 4.30 -11.15
CA ILE A 133 -1.56 3.99 -11.53
C ILE A 133 -0.56 4.90 -10.80
N ARG A 134 -0.84 6.21 -10.72
CA ARG A 134 0.15 7.22 -10.30
C ARG A 134 0.16 7.48 -8.80
N TRP A 135 -0.94 7.20 -8.10
CA TRP A 135 -1.06 7.51 -6.68
C TRP A 135 -1.37 6.27 -5.82
N LEU A 136 -2.37 5.47 -6.18
CA LEU A 136 -2.81 4.34 -5.35
C LEU A 136 -1.85 3.15 -5.40
N MET A 137 -1.55 2.63 -6.60
CA MET A 137 -0.70 1.46 -6.79
C MET A 137 0.69 1.58 -6.13
N PRO A 138 1.40 2.72 -6.21
CA PRO A 138 2.68 2.88 -5.52
C PRO A 138 2.62 2.78 -3.99
N ARG A 139 1.44 2.97 -3.39
CA ARG A 139 1.21 2.94 -1.93
C ARG A 139 0.75 1.58 -1.43
N LEU A 140 0.23 0.72 -2.30
CA LEU A 140 -0.25 -0.62 -1.93
C LEU A 140 0.82 -1.49 -1.24
N PRO A 141 2.10 -1.50 -1.64
CA PRO A 141 3.11 -2.32 -0.96
C PRO A 141 3.32 -1.93 0.50
N GLU A 142 3.25 -0.64 0.83
CA GLU A 142 3.32 -0.18 2.22
C GLU A 142 2.04 -0.51 2.99
N PHE A 143 0.89 -0.28 2.37
CA PHE A 143 -0.40 -0.64 2.94
C PHE A 143 -0.47 -2.14 3.30
N TYR A 144 -0.05 -3.04 2.40
CA TYR A 144 -0.07 -4.49 2.68
C TYR A 144 0.94 -4.93 3.74
N ARG A 145 2.00 -4.16 4.00
CA ARG A 145 2.90 -4.44 5.14
C ARG A 145 2.21 -4.20 6.48
N GLU A 146 1.30 -3.22 6.54
CA GLU A 146 0.57 -2.85 7.75
C GLU A 146 -0.79 -3.56 7.87
N HIS A 147 -1.38 -3.94 6.73
CA HIS A 147 -2.73 -4.50 6.62
C HIS A 147 -2.76 -5.73 5.69
N ALA A 148 -1.97 -6.76 6.00
CA ALA A 148 -1.87 -7.97 5.18
C ALA A 148 -3.19 -8.76 5.01
N HIS A 149 -4.15 -8.55 5.92
CA HIS A 149 -5.48 -9.17 5.89
C HIS A 149 -6.48 -8.46 4.97
N VAL A 150 -6.16 -7.25 4.50
CA VAL A 150 -7.04 -6.49 3.60
C VAL A 150 -6.60 -6.75 2.16
N ARG A 151 -7.52 -7.25 1.34
CA ARG A 151 -7.36 -7.31 -0.11
C ARG A 151 -7.94 -6.04 -0.71
N VAL A 152 -7.19 -5.35 -1.57
CA VAL A 152 -7.69 -4.17 -2.29
C VAL A 152 -7.97 -4.57 -3.73
N ASP A 153 -9.24 -4.50 -4.14
CA ASP A 153 -9.66 -4.69 -5.52
C ASP A 153 -9.87 -3.31 -6.16
N ILE A 154 -9.25 -3.06 -7.30
CA ILE A 154 -9.34 -1.78 -8.01
C ILE A 154 -10.25 -1.96 -9.22
N ASP A 155 -11.37 -1.24 -9.21
CA ASP A 155 -12.26 -1.08 -10.34
C ASP A 155 -11.96 0.25 -11.05
N THR A 156 -11.71 0.19 -12.36
CA THR A 156 -11.41 1.38 -13.17
C THR A 156 -12.56 1.82 -14.07
N ALA A 157 -13.77 1.29 -13.85
CA ALA A 157 -14.98 1.68 -14.56
C ALA A 157 -15.44 3.10 -14.18
N TRP A 158 -14.81 4.10 -14.76
CA TRP A 158 -15.01 5.53 -14.44
C TRP A 158 -16.21 6.19 -15.14
N ALA A 159 -16.78 5.54 -16.15
CA ALA A 159 -17.81 6.14 -17.02
C ALA A 159 -19.16 6.38 -16.34
N ARG A 160 -19.39 5.82 -15.15
CA ARG A 160 -20.61 6.04 -14.37
C ARG A 160 -20.35 5.92 -12.88
N ARG A 161 -21.16 6.64 -12.10
CA ARG A 161 -21.21 6.43 -10.65
C ARG A 161 -21.64 4.99 -10.35
N PRO A 162 -21.02 4.36 -9.36
CA PRO A 162 -21.42 3.02 -8.93
C PRO A 162 -22.72 3.08 -8.13
N ASP A 163 -23.49 2.01 -8.24
CA ASP A 163 -24.32 1.56 -7.13
C ASP A 163 -23.43 0.81 -6.14
N PHE A 164 -23.08 1.48 -5.04
CA PHE A 164 -22.14 0.93 -4.06
C PHE A 164 -22.59 -0.42 -3.48
N GLU A 165 -23.90 -0.64 -3.35
CA GLU A 165 -24.42 -1.90 -2.82
C GLU A 165 -24.39 -3.01 -3.85
N MET A 166 -25.03 -2.78 -5.00
CA MET A 166 -25.21 -3.83 -5.99
C MET A 166 -23.87 -4.26 -6.62
N GLU A 167 -22.92 -3.33 -6.70
CA GLU A 167 -21.61 -3.57 -7.31
C GLU A 167 -20.53 -3.95 -6.29
N GLY A 168 -20.85 -3.95 -4.98
CA GLY A 168 -19.88 -4.27 -3.93
C GLY A 168 -18.70 -3.29 -3.88
N ILE A 169 -18.95 -2.01 -4.20
CA ILE A 169 -17.94 -0.95 -4.18
C ILE A 169 -17.98 -0.29 -2.82
N HIS A 170 -16.82 -0.18 -2.18
CA HIS A 170 -16.67 0.32 -0.81
C HIS A 170 -16.27 1.79 -0.78
N GLY A 171 -15.75 2.33 -1.89
CA GLY A 171 -15.38 3.73 -2.02
C GLY A 171 -15.00 4.08 -3.45
N MET A 172 -14.91 5.37 -3.74
CA MET A 172 -14.42 5.84 -5.03
C MET A 172 -13.47 7.02 -4.90
N ILE A 173 -12.57 7.18 -5.85
CA ILE A 173 -11.70 8.35 -6.00
C ILE A 173 -12.13 9.07 -7.27
N GLU A 174 -12.67 10.26 -7.10
CA GLU A 174 -13.36 11.00 -8.14
C GLU A 174 -12.78 12.41 -8.32
N TYR A 175 -12.84 12.91 -9.55
CA TYR A 175 -12.52 14.29 -9.84
C TYR A 175 -13.74 15.18 -9.63
N GLY A 176 -13.56 16.27 -8.90
CA GLY A 176 -14.56 17.32 -8.80
C GLY A 176 -14.71 17.88 -7.40
N VAL A 177 -15.59 18.86 -7.33
CA VAL A 177 -16.01 19.53 -6.10
C VAL A 177 -17.45 19.11 -5.83
N GLY A 178 -17.77 18.83 -4.56
CA GLY A 178 -19.11 18.47 -4.15
C GLY A 178 -20.17 19.54 -4.46
N PRO A 179 -21.44 19.28 -4.11
CA PRO A 179 -21.84 18.30 -3.11
C PRO A 179 -21.94 16.86 -3.63
N TRP A 180 -21.66 15.90 -2.75
CA TRP A 180 -21.82 14.46 -3.01
C TRP A 180 -22.91 13.88 -2.08
N PRO A 181 -24.19 13.90 -2.48
CA PRO A 181 -25.28 13.43 -1.63
C PRO A 181 -25.10 11.97 -1.23
N GLY A 182 -25.24 11.68 0.07
CA GLY A 182 -25.14 10.31 0.61
C GLY A 182 -23.71 9.76 0.73
N LEU A 183 -22.68 10.58 0.45
CA LEU A 183 -21.28 10.20 0.55
C LEU A 183 -20.55 11.10 1.55
N THR A 184 -19.58 10.54 2.24
CA THR A 184 -18.56 11.29 2.98
C THR A 184 -17.43 11.63 2.03
N GLU A 185 -16.94 12.88 2.08
CA GLU A 185 -15.84 13.36 1.24
C GLU A 185 -14.56 13.60 2.04
N ASP A 186 -13.45 13.08 1.53
CA ASP A 186 -12.09 13.38 1.99
C ASP A 186 -11.28 13.94 0.82
N ARG A 187 -10.85 15.21 0.94
CA ARG A 187 -10.03 15.86 -0.09
C ARG A 187 -8.63 15.25 -0.08
N LEU A 188 -8.21 14.67 -1.21
CA LEU A 188 -6.88 14.08 -1.33
C LEU A 188 -5.84 15.11 -1.80
N TRP A 189 -6.08 15.76 -2.94
CA TRP A 189 -5.19 16.82 -3.47
C TRP A 189 -5.89 17.73 -4.48
N GLU A 190 -5.18 18.79 -4.87
CA GLU A 190 -5.56 19.72 -5.94
C GLU A 190 -4.79 19.37 -7.22
N GLU A 191 -5.46 19.44 -8.36
CA GLU A 191 -4.93 19.13 -9.67
C GLU A 191 -4.81 20.37 -10.55
N GLN A 192 -3.74 20.39 -11.34
CA GLN A 192 -3.48 21.42 -12.33
C GLN A 192 -3.29 20.80 -13.71
N LEU A 193 -4.13 21.22 -14.66
CA LEU A 193 -3.99 20.83 -16.06
C LEU A 193 -2.73 21.48 -16.66
N THR A 194 -1.88 20.65 -17.26
CA THR A 194 -0.62 21.08 -17.87
C THR A 194 -0.40 20.33 -19.19
N PRO A 195 -0.10 21.03 -20.29
CA PRO A 195 0.22 20.38 -21.55
C PRO A 195 1.57 19.68 -21.45
N VAL A 196 1.67 18.50 -22.04
CA VAL A 196 2.89 17.71 -22.12
C VAL A 196 3.12 17.26 -23.55
N CYS A 197 4.38 17.09 -23.94
CA CYS A 197 4.77 16.54 -25.24
C CYS A 197 6.08 15.77 -25.14
N ARG A 198 6.44 15.05 -26.21
CA ARG A 198 7.78 14.47 -26.31
C ARG A 198 8.87 15.54 -26.26
N PRO A 199 10.05 15.22 -25.69
CA PRO A 199 11.20 16.12 -25.71
C PRO A 199 11.51 16.62 -27.14
N GLY A 200 11.81 17.91 -27.27
CA GLY A 200 12.18 18.55 -28.53
C GLY A 200 11.01 18.88 -29.47
N LEU A 201 9.75 18.67 -29.08
CA LEU A 201 8.60 19.14 -29.88
C LEU A 201 8.27 20.61 -29.60
N VAL A 202 8.29 21.01 -28.33
CA VAL A 202 8.03 22.37 -27.85
C VAL A 202 8.99 22.66 -26.69
N ASP A 203 9.77 23.74 -26.79
CA ASP A 203 10.74 24.11 -25.75
C ASP A 203 10.08 24.83 -24.56
N ASP A 204 9.17 25.78 -24.82
CA ASP A 204 8.27 26.34 -23.80
C ASP A 204 6.87 26.56 -24.39
N PHE A 205 5.87 25.95 -23.75
CA PHE A 205 4.46 26.14 -24.13
C PHE A 205 3.97 27.56 -23.84
N LYS A 206 4.59 28.29 -22.90
CA LYS A 206 4.19 29.66 -22.55
C LYS A 206 4.43 30.66 -23.67
N ASP A 207 5.48 30.44 -24.46
CA ASP A 207 5.85 31.34 -25.56
C ASP A 207 5.10 31.02 -26.86
N ARG A 208 4.38 29.89 -26.89
CA ARG A 208 3.62 29.46 -28.06
C ARG A 208 2.22 30.09 -28.05
N LYS A 209 1.92 30.86 -29.11
CA LYS A 209 0.61 31.52 -29.29
C LYS A 209 -0.41 30.69 -30.09
N SER A 210 0.01 29.60 -30.72
CA SER A 210 -0.84 28.76 -31.57
C SER A 210 -0.43 27.29 -31.49
N PHE A 211 -1.43 26.41 -31.51
CA PHE A 211 -1.28 24.95 -31.61
C PHE A 211 -1.44 24.42 -33.04
N GLU A 212 -1.41 25.31 -34.04
CA GLU A 212 -1.50 24.95 -35.44
C GLU A 212 -0.42 23.94 -35.84
N GLY A 213 -0.84 22.89 -36.56
CA GLY A 213 0.05 21.82 -37.01
C GLY A 213 0.42 20.78 -35.94
N LEU A 214 -0.03 20.94 -34.69
CA LEU A 214 0.08 19.91 -33.67
C LEU A 214 -1.11 18.96 -33.67
N VAL A 215 -0.92 17.79 -33.06
CA VAL A 215 -1.99 16.85 -32.71
C VAL A 215 -2.21 16.92 -31.20
N LEU A 216 -3.39 17.36 -30.78
CA LEU A 216 -3.83 17.33 -29.39
C LEU A 216 -4.44 15.96 -29.09
N LEU A 217 -3.93 15.33 -28.04
CA LEU A 217 -4.38 14.02 -27.59
C LEU A 217 -5.40 14.20 -26.47
N HIS A 218 -6.52 13.51 -26.56
CA HIS A 218 -7.66 13.61 -25.64
C HIS A 218 -7.96 12.28 -24.98
N MET A 219 -8.56 12.34 -23.78
CA MET A 219 -8.99 11.16 -23.00
C MET A 219 -10.51 10.91 -23.09
N ASP A 220 -11.22 11.77 -23.80
CA ASP A 220 -12.65 11.72 -24.01
C ASP A 220 -12.98 12.38 -25.36
N ARG A 221 -14.23 12.25 -25.80
CA ARG A 221 -14.70 12.84 -27.07
C ARG A 221 -15.23 14.26 -26.92
N ASN A 222 -15.33 14.78 -25.68
CA ASN A 222 -15.86 16.12 -25.43
C ASN A 222 -14.78 17.20 -25.49
N TYR A 223 -13.49 16.81 -25.54
CA TYR A 223 -12.34 17.72 -25.65
C TYR A 223 -12.22 18.69 -24.46
N GLU A 224 -12.95 18.45 -23.37
CA GLU A 224 -13.12 19.39 -22.27
C GLU A 224 -11.79 19.72 -21.60
N THR A 225 -10.88 18.76 -21.51
CA THR A 225 -9.60 18.95 -20.80
C THR A 225 -8.74 20.03 -21.46
N TRP A 226 -8.63 20.01 -22.79
CA TRP A 226 -7.89 21.03 -23.53
C TRP A 226 -8.62 22.38 -23.54
N GLU A 227 -9.96 22.37 -23.65
CA GLU A 227 -10.76 23.60 -23.59
C GLU A 227 -10.65 24.29 -22.24
N ARG A 228 -10.74 23.54 -21.12
CA ARG A 228 -10.56 24.06 -19.77
C ARG A 228 -9.17 24.66 -19.60
N TRP A 229 -8.12 23.97 -20.08
CA TRP A 229 -6.76 24.50 -20.01
C TRP A 229 -6.58 25.77 -20.86
N ALA A 230 -7.12 25.81 -22.08
CA ALA A 230 -7.06 26.95 -22.97
C ALA A 230 -7.79 28.18 -22.39
N ALA A 231 -8.96 27.97 -21.77
CA ALA A 231 -9.70 29.01 -21.08
C ALA A 231 -8.91 29.62 -19.91
N GLN A 232 -8.15 28.80 -19.16
CA GLN A 232 -7.32 29.26 -18.05
C GLN A 232 -6.06 30.03 -18.48
N THR A 233 -5.55 29.75 -19.68
CA THR A 233 -4.28 30.30 -20.19
C THR A 233 -4.47 31.34 -21.30
N GLN A 234 -5.71 31.55 -21.75
CA GLN A 234 -6.07 32.41 -22.88
C GLN A 234 -5.36 32.02 -24.19
N MET A 235 -5.02 30.74 -24.36
CA MET A 235 -4.39 30.22 -25.57
C MET A 235 -5.41 29.76 -26.60
N SER A 236 -5.08 29.89 -27.88
CA SER A 236 -5.92 29.41 -28.97
C SER A 236 -5.57 27.99 -29.38
N LEU A 237 -6.58 27.12 -29.46
CA LEU A 237 -6.45 25.74 -29.95
C LEU A 237 -6.74 25.62 -31.47
N LEU A 238 -6.93 26.74 -32.17
CA LEU A 238 -7.25 26.74 -33.60
C LEU A 238 -6.13 26.12 -34.44
N GLY A 239 -6.52 25.39 -35.49
CA GLY A 239 -5.59 24.76 -36.42
C GLY A 239 -4.92 23.48 -35.89
N ALA A 240 -5.22 23.07 -34.66
CA ALA A 240 -4.76 21.81 -34.13
C ALA A 240 -5.58 20.63 -34.71
N ARG A 241 -4.92 19.48 -34.86
CA ARG A 241 -5.57 18.20 -35.12
C ARG A 241 -5.90 17.54 -33.80
N HIS A 242 -6.87 16.62 -33.79
CA HIS A 242 -7.32 15.95 -32.56
C HIS A 242 -7.26 14.44 -32.72
N LEU A 243 -6.78 13.76 -31.69
CA LEU A 243 -6.80 12.30 -31.57
C LEU A 243 -7.32 11.92 -30.19
N VAL A 244 -8.22 10.94 -30.13
CA VAL A 244 -8.91 10.55 -28.89
C VAL A 244 -8.46 9.15 -28.47
N PHE A 245 -8.19 9.00 -27.19
CA PHE A 245 -7.90 7.75 -26.50
C PHE A 245 -8.89 7.53 -25.37
N ASP A 246 -9.07 6.28 -24.94
CA ASP A 246 -9.98 5.94 -23.85
C ASP A 246 -9.38 6.20 -22.45
N THR A 247 -8.06 6.41 -22.35
CA THR A 247 -7.36 6.72 -21.10
C THR A 247 -6.22 7.71 -21.30
N LEU A 248 -5.88 8.44 -20.24
CA LEU A 248 -4.74 9.36 -20.23
C LEU A 248 -3.42 8.63 -20.51
N ASP A 249 -3.22 7.42 -19.98
CA ASP A 249 -1.96 6.69 -20.16
C ASP A 249 -1.73 6.25 -21.61
N LEU A 250 -2.81 5.92 -22.35
CA LEU A 250 -2.72 5.69 -23.80
C LEU A 250 -2.32 6.96 -24.55
N ALA A 251 -2.93 8.10 -24.20
CA ALA A 251 -2.58 9.39 -24.78
C ALA A 251 -1.11 9.77 -24.49
N VAL A 252 -0.64 9.59 -23.26
CA VAL A 252 0.76 9.86 -22.87
C VAL A 252 1.72 8.93 -23.62
N THR A 253 1.39 7.64 -23.73
CA THR A 253 2.22 6.68 -24.47
C THR A 253 2.31 7.03 -25.95
N ALA A 254 1.18 7.41 -26.57
CA ALA A 254 1.18 7.89 -27.96
C ALA A 254 2.03 9.16 -28.13
N ALA A 255 1.89 10.14 -27.23
CA ALA A 255 2.71 11.35 -27.25
C ALA A 255 4.22 11.06 -27.18
N GLN A 256 4.63 10.02 -26.43
CA GLN A 256 6.03 9.60 -26.34
C GLN A 256 6.54 8.94 -27.64
N GLN A 257 5.67 8.28 -28.39
CA GLN A 257 6.03 7.57 -29.63
C GLN A 257 6.11 8.50 -30.86
N GLY A 258 5.50 9.69 -30.79
CA GLY A 258 5.52 10.71 -31.85
C GLY A 258 4.39 10.55 -32.86
#